data_AF-A0A3D3MVZ6-F1
#
_entry.id   AF-A0A3D3MVZ6-F1
#
_cell.length_a   1.000
_cell.length_b   1.000
_cell.length_c   1.000
_cell.angle_alpha   90.00
_cell.angle_beta   90.00
_cell.angle_gamma   90.00
#
_symmetry.space_group_name_H-M   'P 1'
#
loop_
_entity.id
_entity.type
_entity.pdbx_description
1 polymer ?
#
loop_
_entity_poly.entity_id
_entity_poly.type
_entity_poly.pdbx_seq_one_letter_code
_entity_poly.pdbx_strand_id
1 'polypeptide(L)'
;MGDPISFTLRITLWAIVIVLVLMAERAWRKHHKAGRGSYAHSQKENQILVSNALKALNCQCKWEKEQGGKIAKFDFQTGHFRLRIEDGSPYVRLSYLFVFDAPLVDIELVRNVCNQCNINSENIRVVYSINEENNVVDVHILSGLLLADSTAKDVLSHAMLDMFRWQNAFFRRFHDLQDSNANAEGRDLEKDHAMYQRELFLVREQEIMHQSVGPEWRQDVSKVMSLKQVLSTTLGLNDIIPIRMAVVKEDVQEITDTASTLNYDLSSLLIEKGQFVRENAGIRLLFFNARQPEKERQLNISLCSEKGTEDALYYRITMTVIPLSIQRIIPAGSNENRQEMCSILVAYDLKSNKKQLDEFHYMWKEAMAIRRGKENEKMSDEQRLICDCLDPQEGYHLYRGRALYQQKRFYEALFHLENAFSAMEKRFDTMKGSQESKFYETCYLIGSCYCELGQYKRAYYYLQMTLSLNRITFTEEFINCLVNSGDHRAIKTIDNYFNEVELSLDLEEKSEPGEHIVHFLDFLKRRKAYALVSRHRFDEAEELLKAMLDDPGNSDFAINELAYIQKIKDNG
;
A
#
# COMPACT_ATOMS: atom_id res chain seq x y z
N MET A 1 48.46 14.16 98.93
CA MET A 1 47.97 15.32 98.17
C MET A 1 47.98 14.94 96.71
N GLY A 2 46.82 14.52 96.17
CA GLY A 2 46.68 14.14 94.77
C GLY A 2 46.49 15.38 93.92
N ASP A 3 47.38 15.57 92.96
CA ASP A 3 47.54 16.79 92.17
C ASP A 3 46.23 17.15 91.43
N PRO A 4 45.56 18.28 91.78
CA PRO A 4 44.26 18.63 91.19
C PRO A 4 44.35 18.86 89.68
N ILE A 5 45.54 19.20 89.18
CA ILE A 5 45.84 19.38 87.75
C ILE A 5 45.64 18.06 86.98
N SER A 6 46.01 16.92 87.56
CA SER A 6 45.85 15.59 86.95
C SER A 6 44.38 15.19 86.80
N PHE A 7 43.52 15.60 87.74
CA PHE A 7 42.09 15.28 87.70
C PHE A 7 41.35 16.10 86.64
N THR A 8 41.64 17.41 86.57
CA THR A 8 41.08 18.29 85.53
C THR A 8 41.55 17.90 84.12
N LEU A 9 42.81 17.46 83.98
CA LEU A 9 43.34 16.99 82.70
C LEU A 9 42.65 15.70 82.25
N ARG A 10 42.34 14.78 83.17
CA ARG A 10 41.60 13.55 82.87
C ARG A 10 40.17 13.84 82.42
N ILE A 11 39.47 14.76 83.08
CA ILE A 11 38.10 15.12 82.71
C ILE A 11 38.06 15.77 81.32
N THR A 12 38.99 16.68 81.04
CA THR A 12 39.09 17.31 79.71
C THR A 12 39.46 16.31 78.63
N LEU A 13 40.36 15.35 78.91
CA LEU A 13 40.67 14.26 77.99
C LEU A 13 39.43 13.39 77.70
N TRP A 14 38.67 13.04 78.73
CA TRP A 14 37.44 12.25 78.58
C TRP A 14 36.35 13.01 77.81
N ALA A 15 36.20 14.31 78.03
CA ALA A 15 35.26 15.14 77.27
C ALA A 15 35.64 15.21 75.78
N ILE A 16 36.93 15.36 75.47
CA ILE A 16 37.44 15.35 74.08
C ILE A 16 37.20 13.98 73.44
N VAL A 17 37.45 12.88 74.16
CA VAL A 17 37.18 11.52 73.68
C VAL A 17 35.69 11.31 73.41
N ILE A 18 34.80 11.77 74.28
CA ILE A 18 33.34 11.67 74.07
C ILE A 18 32.91 12.46 72.84
N VAL A 19 33.43 13.67 72.66
CA VAL A 19 33.12 14.52 71.50
C VAL A 19 33.66 13.89 70.20
N LEU A 20 34.86 13.31 70.23
CA LEU A 20 35.44 12.58 69.10
C LEU A 20 34.65 11.29 68.80
N VAL A 21 34.17 10.57 69.82
CA VAL A 21 33.32 9.39 69.65
C VAL A 21 31.97 9.78 69.04
N LEU A 22 31.34 10.86 69.49
CA LEU A 22 30.09 11.36 68.91
C LEU A 22 30.28 11.86 67.47
N MET A 23 31.41 12.51 67.18
CA MET A 23 31.75 12.92 65.81
C MET A 23 32.07 11.72 64.92
N ALA A 24 32.81 10.74 65.41
CA ALA A 24 33.10 9.49 64.71
C ALA A 24 31.84 8.67 64.50
N GLU A 25 30.92 8.62 65.47
CA GLU A 25 29.63 7.94 65.34
C GLU A 25 28.72 8.68 64.35
N ARG A 26 28.73 10.02 64.31
CA ARG A 26 28.03 10.81 63.27
C ARG A 26 28.65 10.60 61.89
N ALA A 27 29.97 10.63 61.78
CA ALA A 27 30.69 10.41 60.54
C ALA A 27 30.51 8.98 60.05
N TRP A 28 30.58 7.99 60.95
CA TRP A 28 30.31 6.58 60.67
C TRP A 28 28.85 6.38 60.27
N ARG A 29 27.86 6.96 60.98
CA ARG A 29 26.45 6.92 60.54
C ARG A 29 26.25 7.59 59.17
N LYS A 30 26.95 8.69 58.88
CA LYS A 30 26.90 9.38 57.58
C LYS A 30 27.56 8.54 56.47
N HIS A 31 28.68 7.86 56.77
CA HIS A 31 29.41 6.99 55.84
C HIS A 31 28.71 5.64 55.64
N HIS A 32 28.03 5.12 56.66
CA HIS A 32 27.25 3.88 56.60
C HIS A 32 25.89 4.09 55.92
N LYS A 33 25.32 5.31 56.04
CA LYS A 33 24.20 5.76 55.19
C LYS A 33 24.64 6.05 53.75
N ALA A 34 25.84 6.59 53.54
CA ALA A 34 26.40 6.78 52.20
C ALA A 34 26.81 5.46 51.51
N GLY A 35 27.13 4.43 52.30
CA GLY A 35 27.44 3.07 51.82
C GLY A 35 26.22 2.18 51.58
N ARG A 36 25.02 2.59 52.00
CA ARG A 36 23.77 2.07 51.41
C ARG A 36 23.56 2.88 50.14
N GLY A 37 23.78 2.26 48.99
CA GLY A 37 23.58 2.94 47.70
C GLY A 37 22.27 3.71 47.69
N SER A 38 22.24 4.84 46.97
CA SER A 38 21.11 5.79 46.81
C SER A 38 19.76 5.19 46.38
N TYR A 39 19.69 3.86 46.26
CA TYR A 39 18.58 3.04 45.77
C TYR A 39 18.06 2.02 46.79
N ALA A 40 18.54 2.04 48.05
CA ALA A 40 18.02 1.16 49.10
C ALA A 40 16.72 1.70 49.71
N HIS A 41 15.68 1.92 48.90
CA HIS A 41 14.33 2.21 49.42
C HIS A 41 13.73 0.92 49.97
N SER A 42 13.39 0.93 51.26
CA SER A 42 12.63 -0.16 51.86
C SER A 42 11.17 -0.09 51.40
N GLN A 43 10.52 -1.25 51.25
CA GLN A 43 9.09 -1.34 50.93
C GLN A 43 8.22 -0.46 51.86
N LYS A 44 8.65 -0.28 53.11
CA LYS A 44 7.98 0.55 54.11
C LYS A 44 8.10 2.04 53.82
N GLU A 45 9.25 2.51 53.34
CA GLU A 45 9.45 3.91 52.94
C GLU A 45 8.58 4.26 51.71
N ASN A 46 8.58 3.42 50.68
CA ASN A 46 7.71 3.59 49.52
C ASN A 46 6.22 3.60 49.91
N GLN A 47 5.81 2.77 50.86
CA GLN A 47 4.43 2.77 51.35
C GLN A 47 4.05 4.09 52.04
N ILE A 48 4.96 4.67 52.84
CA ILE A 48 4.75 5.96 53.52
C ILE A 48 4.66 7.09 52.49
N LEU A 49 5.60 7.13 51.53
CA LEU A 49 5.63 8.10 50.44
C LEU A 49 4.31 8.10 49.65
N VAL A 50 3.89 6.93 49.19
CA VAL A 50 2.63 6.76 48.44
C VAL A 50 1.44 7.19 49.29
N SER A 51 1.35 6.77 50.55
CA SER A 51 0.21 7.12 51.41
C SER A 51 0.11 8.62 51.66
N ASN A 52 1.24 9.30 51.87
CA ASN A 52 1.29 10.75 52.07
C ASN A 52 0.90 11.50 50.79
N ALA A 53 1.44 11.07 49.64
CA ALA A 53 1.14 11.68 48.35
C ALA A 53 -0.34 11.53 47.97
N LEU A 54 -0.92 10.32 48.12
CA LEU A 54 -2.33 10.08 47.85
C LEU A 54 -3.24 10.89 48.78
N LYS A 55 -2.90 11.01 50.07
CA LYS A 55 -3.63 11.86 51.00
C LYS A 55 -3.58 13.34 50.58
N ALA A 56 -2.43 13.82 50.10
CA ALA A 56 -2.28 15.18 49.59
C ALA A 56 -3.01 15.43 48.25
N LEU A 57 -3.40 14.37 47.54
CA LEU A 57 -4.26 14.40 46.35
C LEU A 57 -5.74 14.16 46.68
N ASN A 58 -6.11 14.07 47.97
CA ASN A 58 -7.46 13.73 48.44
C ASN A 58 -7.97 12.35 47.97
N CYS A 59 -7.07 11.40 47.71
CA CYS A 59 -7.42 10.04 47.34
C CYS A 59 -7.55 9.14 48.58
N GLN A 60 -8.61 8.33 48.64
CA GLN A 60 -8.73 7.25 49.61
C GLN A 60 -8.05 5.99 49.08
N CYS A 61 -7.16 5.40 49.88
CA CYS A 61 -6.37 4.25 49.47
C CYS A 61 -6.68 3.03 50.34
N LYS A 62 -6.92 1.87 49.70
CA LYS A 62 -7.04 0.56 50.35
C LYS A 62 -5.77 -0.25 50.09
N TRP A 63 -5.09 -0.65 51.17
CA TRP A 63 -3.88 -1.46 51.09
C TRP A 63 -4.23 -2.95 51.21
N GLU A 64 -3.69 -3.75 50.30
CA GLU A 64 -3.80 -5.21 50.27
C GLU A 64 -2.39 -5.83 50.27
N LYS A 65 -2.25 -7.00 50.92
CA LYS A 65 -1.03 -7.81 50.85
C LYS A 65 -1.11 -8.76 49.67
N GLU A 66 -0.03 -8.88 48.91
CA GLU A 66 0.11 -9.80 47.79
C GLU A 66 1.43 -10.57 47.96
N GLN A 67 1.58 -11.77 47.36
CA GLN A 67 2.84 -12.50 47.43
C GLN A 67 3.98 -11.66 46.82
N GLY A 68 4.99 -11.33 47.63
CA GLY A 68 6.16 -10.54 47.22
C GLY A 68 5.97 -9.02 47.19
N GLY A 69 4.88 -8.48 47.75
CA GLY A 69 4.66 -7.04 47.74
C GLY A 69 3.41 -6.52 48.47
N LYS A 70 3.12 -5.23 48.27
CA LYS A 70 1.88 -4.56 48.70
C LYS A 70 1.22 -3.84 47.54
N ILE A 71 -0.11 -3.85 47.53
CA ILE A 71 -0.92 -3.14 46.56
C ILE A 71 -1.70 -2.03 47.26
N ALA A 72 -1.76 -0.87 46.65
CA ALA A 72 -2.69 0.21 46.97
C ALA A 72 -3.70 0.37 45.83
N LYS A 73 -5.00 0.26 46.13
CA LYS A 73 -6.09 0.57 45.20
C LYS A 73 -6.73 1.89 45.60
N PHE A 74 -6.96 2.78 44.64
CA PHE A 74 -7.50 4.11 44.88
C PHE A 74 -8.11 4.69 43.61
N ASP A 75 -8.98 5.68 43.81
CA ASP A 75 -9.60 6.43 42.73
C ASP A 75 -8.96 7.82 42.61
N PHE A 76 -8.74 8.24 41.37
CA PHE A 76 -8.31 9.60 41.06
C PHE A 76 -9.11 10.10 39.86
N GLN A 77 -9.92 11.14 40.09
CA GLN A 77 -10.92 11.61 39.13
C GLN A 77 -11.85 10.45 38.72
N THR A 78 -11.96 10.15 37.43
CA THR A 78 -12.79 9.06 36.88
C THR A 78 -12.01 7.75 36.72
N GLY A 79 -10.72 7.71 37.07
CA GLY A 79 -9.85 6.55 36.87
C GLY A 79 -9.68 5.71 38.14
N HIS A 80 -9.65 4.39 37.94
CA HIS A 80 -9.38 3.40 38.97
C HIS A 80 -7.93 2.93 38.87
N PHE A 81 -7.11 3.27 39.87
CA PHE A 81 -5.67 3.04 39.83
C PHE A 81 -5.21 2.00 40.85
N ARG A 82 -4.13 1.32 40.49
CA ARG A 82 -3.42 0.37 41.33
C ARG A 82 -1.95 0.77 41.42
N LEU A 83 -1.41 0.85 42.64
CA LEU A 83 0.03 0.98 42.89
C LEU A 83 0.55 -0.32 43.49
N ARG A 84 1.63 -0.87 42.93
CA ARG A 84 2.31 -2.06 43.44
C ARG A 84 3.71 -1.70 43.91
N ILE A 85 4.03 -2.11 45.13
CA ILE A 85 5.35 -1.98 45.75
C ILE A 85 5.90 -3.39 45.97
N GLU A 86 6.95 -3.75 45.22
CA GLU A 86 7.60 -5.05 45.30
C GLU A 86 8.73 -5.06 46.33
N ASP A 87 8.95 -6.22 46.95
CA ASP A 87 10.06 -6.40 47.88
C ASP A 87 11.40 -6.31 47.14
N GLY A 88 12.32 -5.49 47.66
CA GLY A 88 13.65 -5.30 47.08
C GLY A 88 13.74 -4.38 45.86
N SER A 89 12.61 -3.76 45.43
CA SER A 89 12.60 -2.79 44.34
C SER A 89 12.38 -1.36 44.85
N PRO A 90 13.18 -0.37 44.39
CA PRO A 90 12.95 1.04 44.72
C PRO A 90 11.79 1.65 43.93
N TYR A 91 11.33 0.99 42.85
CA TYR A 91 10.27 1.50 41.99
C TYR A 91 8.88 1.15 42.50
N VAL A 92 7.95 2.08 42.33
CA VAL A 92 6.52 1.87 42.53
C VAL A 92 5.86 1.77 41.17
N ARG A 93 5.15 0.66 40.90
CA ARG A 93 4.44 0.48 39.63
C ARG A 93 3.03 1.05 39.77
N LEU A 94 2.73 2.11 39.03
CA LEU A 94 1.38 2.63 38.82
C LEU A 94 0.74 1.89 37.66
N SER A 95 -0.53 1.53 37.81
CA SER A 95 -1.31 0.81 36.81
C SER A 95 -2.70 1.40 36.71
N TYR A 96 -3.09 1.74 35.48
CA TYR A 96 -4.46 2.03 35.07
C TYR A 96 -4.92 0.86 34.18
N LEU A 97 -5.76 0.00 34.73
CA LEU A 97 -6.12 -1.27 34.10
C LEU A 97 -7.48 -1.14 33.39
N PHE A 98 -7.68 -1.92 32.32
CA PHE A 98 -8.95 -2.03 31.60
C PHE A 98 -9.40 -0.66 31.05
N VAL A 99 -8.48 0.04 30.41
CA VAL A 99 -8.71 1.41 29.89
C VAL A 99 -9.44 1.40 28.55
N PHE A 100 -9.44 0.26 27.87
CA PHE A 100 -10.07 -0.01 26.58
C PHE A 100 -10.17 -1.52 26.39
N ASP A 101 -11.15 -1.98 25.63
CA ASP A 101 -11.32 -3.37 25.21
C ASP A 101 -11.62 -3.44 23.70
N ALA A 102 -11.18 -4.53 23.06
CA ALA A 102 -11.49 -4.83 21.68
C ALA A 102 -11.78 -6.32 21.48
N PRO A 103 -12.57 -6.71 20.47
CA PRO A 103 -12.73 -8.12 20.11
C PRO A 103 -11.40 -8.81 19.84
N LEU A 104 -11.26 -10.09 20.23
CA LEU A 104 -10.01 -10.86 20.02
C LEU A 104 -9.51 -10.86 18.57
N VAL A 105 -10.43 -10.76 17.60
CA VAL A 105 -10.10 -10.73 16.17
C VAL A 105 -9.28 -9.48 15.77
N ASP A 106 -9.27 -8.42 16.58
CA ASP A 106 -8.52 -7.18 16.33
C ASP A 106 -7.22 -7.10 17.18
N ILE A 107 -6.75 -8.23 17.72
CA ILE A 107 -5.54 -8.30 18.56
C ILE A 107 -4.28 -7.72 17.89
N GLU A 108 -4.12 -7.93 16.59
CA GLU A 108 -2.99 -7.40 15.82
C GLU A 108 -3.03 -5.87 15.74
N LEU A 109 -4.23 -5.30 15.56
CA LEU A 109 -4.42 -3.86 15.61
C LEU A 109 -4.14 -3.30 17.00
N VAL A 110 -4.63 -3.96 18.06
CA VAL A 110 -4.31 -3.57 19.44
C VAL A 110 -2.80 -3.55 19.66
N ARG A 111 -2.08 -4.57 19.19
CA ARG A 111 -0.62 -4.66 19.29
C ARG A 111 0.08 -3.52 18.55
N ASN A 112 -0.31 -3.25 17.31
CA ASN A 112 0.23 -2.15 16.51
C ASN A 112 0.02 -0.79 17.21
N VAL A 113 -1.20 -0.50 17.67
CA VAL A 113 -1.48 0.77 18.37
C VAL A 113 -0.72 0.85 19.70
N CYS A 114 -0.58 -0.24 20.45
CA CYS A 114 0.27 -0.28 21.65
C CYS A 114 1.72 0.08 21.33
N ASN A 115 2.27 -0.49 20.26
CA ASN A 115 3.63 -0.19 19.80
C ASN A 115 3.78 1.29 19.43
N GLN A 116 2.83 1.85 18.66
CA GLN A 116 2.83 3.26 18.29
C GLN A 116 2.77 4.18 19.52
N CYS A 117 1.92 3.87 20.51
CA CYS A 117 1.88 4.63 21.76
C CYS A 117 3.22 4.53 22.51
N ASN A 118 3.79 3.33 22.62
CA ASN A 118 5.03 3.08 23.37
C ASN A 118 6.28 3.71 22.77
N ILE A 119 6.33 3.88 21.43
CA ILE A 119 7.40 4.60 20.73
C ILE A 119 7.37 6.09 21.08
N ASN A 120 6.18 6.64 21.28
CA ASN A 120 5.96 8.07 21.49
C ASN A 120 5.84 8.45 22.98
N SER A 121 5.91 7.49 23.90
CA SER A 121 5.83 7.69 25.35
C SER A 121 7.17 7.44 26.04
N GLU A 122 7.55 8.33 26.97
CA GLU A 122 8.82 8.22 27.70
C GLU A 122 8.73 7.26 28.92
N ASN A 123 7.73 7.45 29.78
CA ASN A 123 7.63 6.81 31.11
C ASN A 123 6.39 5.90 31.29
N ILE A 124 5.59 5.77 30.24
CA ILE A 124 4.36 4.99 30.23
C ILE A 124 4.51 3.82 29.24
N ARG A 125 3.94 2.68 29.62
CA ARG A 125 3.79 1.50 28.77
C ARG A 125 2.32 1.15 28.62
N VAL A 126 1.83 1.22 27.40
CA VAL A 126 0.53 0.67 27.01
C VAL A 126 0.76 -0.80 26.69
N VAL A 127 0.02 -1.68 27.37
CA VAL A 127 0.13 -3.13 27.25
C VAL A 127 -1.27 -3.72 27.12
N TYR A 128 -1.37 -4.95 26.63
CA TYR A 128 -2.65 -5.66 26.54
C TYR A 128 -2.61 -7.00 27.29
N SER A 129 -3.78 -7.50 27.66
CA SER A 129 -3.98 -8.86 28.13
C SER A 129 -5.19 -9.49 27.41
N ILE A 130 -5.27 -10.81 27.43
CA ILE A 130 -6.35 -11.55 26.76
C ILE A 130 -7.32 -12.03 27.84
N ASN A 131 -8.59 -11.67 27.67
CA ASN A 131 -9.68 -12.17 28.50
C ASN A 131 -10.40 -13.30 27.75
N GLU A 132 -9.98 -14.53 28.04
CA GLU A 132 -10.52 -15.73 27.39
C GLU A 132 -12.02 -15.93 27.65
N GLU A 133 -12.52 -15.53 28.83
CA GLU A 133 -13.92 -15.69 29.21
C GLU A 133 -14.86 -14.83 28.36
N ASN A 134 -14.43 -13.60 28.05
CA ASN A 134 -15.22 -12.63 27.31
C ASN A 134 -14.82 -12.50 25.83
N ASN A 135 -13.76 -13.21 25.40
CA ASN A 135 -13.20 -13.16 24.04
C ASN A 135 -12.80 -11.73 23.60
N VAL A 136 -12.22 -10.96 24.53
CA VAL A 136 -11.76 -9.58 24.30
C VAL A 136 -10.29 -9.41 24.69
N VAL A 137 -9.66 -8.41 24.10
CA VAL A 137 -8.31 -7.94 24.43
C VAL A 137 -8.45 -6.68 25.27
N ASP A 138 -8.02 -6.77 26.52
CA ASP A 138 -8.04 -5.66 27.46
C ASP A 138 -6.74 -4.86 27.35
N VAL A 139 -6.83 -3.53 27.32
CA VAL A 139 -5.68 -2.63 27.29
C VAL A 139 -5.47 -2.02 28.67
N HIS A 140 -4.20 -1.87 29.04
CA HIS A 140 -3.76 -1.33 30.31
C HIS A 140 -2.62 -0.34 30.10
N ILE A 141 -2.48 0.60 31.03
CA ILE A 141 -1.42 1.59 31.03
C ILE A 141 -0.62 1.46 32.33
N LEU A 142 0.69 1.26 32.19
CA LEU A 142 1.61 1.01 33.30
C LEU A 142 2.68 2.10 33.32
N SER A 143 3.12 2.48 34.52
CA SER A 143 4.28 3.36 34.69
C SER A 143 5.11 2.94 35.90
N GLY A 144 6.43 2.89 35.73
CA GLY A 144 7.39 2.68 36.81
C GLY A 144 7.84 4.02 37.37
N LEU A 145 7.53 4.29 38.63
CA LEU A 145 7.80 5.56 39.27
C LEU A 145 8.90 5.41 40.33
N LEU A 146 9.87 6.32 40.31
CA LEU A 146 10.79 6.54 41.41
C LEU A 146 10.29 7.74 42.20
N LEU A 147 9.90 7.51 43.46
CA LEU A 147 9.29 8.54 44.30
C LEU A 147 10.32 9.08 45.30
N ALA A 148 10.34 10.39 45.48
CA ALA A 148 11.09 11.06 46.53
C ALA A 148 10.13 11.90 47.40
N ASP A 149 10.47 12.11 48.67
CA ASP A 149 9.63 12.84 49.64
C ASP A 149 9.15 14.19 49.11
N SER A 150 10.02 14.93 48.40
CA SER A 150 9.71 16.27 47.90
C SER A 150 8.87 16.30 46.62
N THR A 151 8.78 15.21 45.86
CA THR A 151 8.17 15.19 44.52
C THR A 151 7.08 14.14 44.33
N ALA A 152 6.86 13.24 45.30
CA ALA A 152 5.97 12.09 45.15
C ALA A 152 4.54 12.46 44.72
N LYS A 153 3.98 13.55 45.28
CA LYS A 153 2.65 14.06 44.91
C LYS A 153 2.59 14.46 43.44
N ASP A 154 3.55 15.26 43.00
CA ASP A 154 3.56 15.80 41.65
C ASP A 154 3.85 14.72 40.61
N VAL A 155 4.78 13.81 40.90
CA VAL A 155 5.09 12.66 40.04
C VAL A 155 3.88 11.75 39.86
N LEU A 156 3.17 11.41 40.96
CA LEU A 156 1.95 10.59 40.88
C LEU A 156 0.85 11.31 40.09
N SER A 157 0.59 12.58 40.37
CA SER A 157 -0.45 13.35 39.67
C SER A 157 -0.15 13.48 38.17
N HIS A 158 1.09 13.78 37.80
CA HIS A 158 1.48 13.89 36.39
C HIS A 158 1.36 12.54 35.68
N ALA A 159 1.84 11.46 36.29
CA ALA A 159 1.73 10.13 35.71
C ALA A 159 0.27 9.73 35.46
N MET A 160 -0.64 9.96 36.41
CA MET A 160 -2.07 9.65 36.22
C MET A 160 -2.73 10.50 35.13
N LEU A 161 -2.43 11.80 35.07
CA LEU A 161 -2.93 12.67 34.01
C LEU A 161 -2.41 12.27 32.64
N ASP A 162 -1.15 11.84 32.55
CA ASP A 162 -0.55 11.38 31.31
C ASP A 162 -1.13 10.02 30.87
N MET A 163 -1.48 9.14 31.81
CA MET A 163 -2.22 7.90 31.50
C MET A 163 -3.58 8.19 30.86
N PHE A 164 -4.34 9.20 31.32
CA PHE A 164 -5.59 9.61 30.65
C PHE A 164 -5.36 10.16 29.23
N ARG A 165 -4.25 10.87 29.01
CA ARG A 165 -3.89 11.35 27.66
C ARG A 165 -3.61 10.18 26.73
N TRP A 166 -2.83 9.20 27.18
CA TRP A 166 -2.50 8.02 26.38
C TRP A 166 -3.69 7.10 26.14
N GLN A 167 -4.63 6.99 27.09
CA GLN A 167 -5.91 6.30 26.85
C GLN A 167 -6.66 6.94 25.67
N ASN A 168 -6.80 8.27 25.66
CA ASN A 168 -7.48 8.98 24.58
C ASN A 168 -6.74 8.87 23.24
N ALA A 169 -5.40 8.93 23.27
CA ALA A 169 -4.57 8.76 22.07
C ALA A 169 -4.73 7.35 21.48
N PHE A 170 -4.72 6.33 22.34
CA PHE A 170 -4.96 4.94 21.94
C PHE A 170 -6.34 4.78 21.31
N PHE A 171 -7.40 5.26 21.98
CA PHE A 171 -8.78 5.15 21.52
C PHE A 171 -8.97 5.74 20.11
N ARG A 172 -8.48 6.97 19.90
CA ARG A 172 -8.59 7.64 18.60
C ARG A 172 -7.85 6.85 17.52
N ARG A 173 -6.60 6.48 17.79
CA ARG A 173 -5.75 5.80 16.81
C ARG A 173 -6.28 4.42 16.43
N PHE A 174 -6.85 3.69 17.38
CA PHE A 174 -7.49 2.40 17.13
C PHE A 174 -8.67 2.55 16.15
N HIS A 175 -9.59 3.48 16.42
CA HIS A 175 -10.74 3.70 15.55
C HIS A 175 -10.36 4.25 14.17
N ASP A 176 -9.35 5.13 14.08
CA ASP A 176 -8.86 5.64 12.79
C ASP A 176 -8.35 4.52 11.86
N LEU A 177 -7.82 3.43 12.44
CA LEU A 177 -7.22 2.32 11.70
C LEU A 177 -8.14 1.10 11.54
N GLN A 178 -9.28 1.08 12.23
CA GLN A 178 -10.15 -0.10 12.33
C GLN A 178 -10.68 -0.57 10.97
N ASP A 179 -11.18 0.36 10.15
CA ASP A 179 -11.70 0.05 8.81
C ASP A 179 -10.60 -0.46 7.87
N SER A 180 -9.41 0.13 7.96
CA SER A 180 -8.27 -0.33 7.17
C SER A 180 -7.86 -1.75 7.58
N ASN A 181 -7.91 -2.06 8.89
CA ASN A 181 -7.53 -3.36 9.43
C ASN A 181 -8.52 -4.46 9.05
N ALA A 182 -9.81 -4.15 9.04
CA ALA A 182 -10.84 -5.08 8.60
C ALA A 182 -10.65 -5.52 7.14
N ASN A 183 -10.01 -4.69 6.32
CA ASN A 183 -9.72 -4.95 4.91
C ASN A 183 -8.32 -5.53 4.65
N ALA A 184 -7.47 -5.61 5.66
CA ALA A 184 -6.11 -6.16 5.58
C ALA A 184 -6.13 -7.69 5.58
N GLU A 185 -5.19 -8.31 4.86
CA GLU A 185 -5.06 -9.77 4.80
C GLU A 185 -4.63 -10.29 6.19
N GLY A 186 -5.42 -11.20 6.77
CA GLY A 186 -5.17 -11.67 8.14
C GLY A 186 -5.34 -10.61 9.23
N ARG A 187 -5.85 -9.41 8.91
CA ARG A 187 -6.08 -8.29 9.84
C ARG A 187 -4.81 -7.81 10.56
N ASP A 188 -3.66 -7.89 9.90
CA ASP A 188 -2.37 -7.40 10.38
C ASP A 188 -1.87 -6.28 9.46
N LEU A 189 -2.36 -5.06 9.71
CA LEU A 189 -1.95 -3.87 8.95
C LEU A 189 -0.45 -3.60 8.98
N GLU A 190 0.22 -3.91 10.10
CA GLU A 190 1.64 -3.63 10.25
C GLU A 190 2.44 -4.52 9.31
N LYS A 191 2.13 -5.82 9.31
CA LYS A 191 2.75 -6.80 8.41
C LYS A 191 2.41 -6.53 6.96
N ASP A 192 1.14 -6.28 6.62
CA ASP A 192 0.72 -5.98 5.25
C ASP A 192 1.44 -4.75 4.70
N HIS A 193 1.56 -3.70 5.51
CA HIS A 193 2.31 -2.51 5.13
C HIS A 193 3.79 -2.82 4.90
N ALA A 194 4.43 -3.53 5.83
CA ALA A 194 5.85 -3.90 5.73
C ALA A 194 6.12 -4.78 4.49
N MET A 195 5.23 -5.75 4.21
CA MET A 195 5.28 -6.58 3.00
C MET A 195 5.13 -5.72 1.76
N TYR A 196 4.11 -4.86 1.69
CA TYR A 196 3.91 -3.97 0.56
C TYR A 196 5.12 -3.07 0.27
N GLN A 197 5.73 -2.49 1.30
CA GLN A 197 6.93 -1.65 1.14
C GLN A 197 8.11 -2.46 0.61
N ARG A 198 8.29 -3.69 1.11
CA ARG A 198 9.32 -4.61 0.64
C ARG A 198 9.10 -5.00 -0.82
N GLU A 199 7.88 -5.34 -1.20
CA GLU A 199 7.54 -5.70 -2.58
C GLU A 199 7.77 -4.53 -3.54
N LEU A 200 7.32 -3.33 -3.14
CA LEU A 200 7.52 -2.12 -3.94
C LEU A 200 9.01 -1.84 -4.16
N PHE A 201 9.84 -1.94 -3.11
CA PHE A 201 11.30 -1.84 -3.24
C PHE A 201 11.81 -2.83 -4.30
N LEU A 202 11.51 -4.11 -4.14
CA LEU A 202 12.01 -5.18 -5.01
C LEU A 202 11.63 -4.99 -6.49
N VAL A 203 10.39 -4.58 -6.77
CA VAL A 203 9.92 -4.31 -8.15
C VAL A 203 10.64 -3.13 -8.77
N ARG A 204 10.85 -2.04 -8.02
CA ARG A 204 11.49 -0.82 -8.53
C ARG A 204 12.98 -1.02 -8.76
N GLU A 205 13.66 -1.76 -7.90
CA GLU A 205 15.07 -2.13 -8.08
C GLU A 205 15.30 -2.92 -9.36
N GLN A 206 14.40 -3.86 -9.66
CA GLN A 206 14.50 -4.64 -10.87
C GLN A 206 14.18 -3.86 -12.14
N GLU A 207 13.18 -2.97 -12.07
CA GLU A 207 12.91 -2.04 -13.17
C GLU A 207 14.17 -1.23 -13.49
N ILE A 208 14.80 -0.63 -12.46
CA ILE A 208 16.05 0.13 -12.61
C ILE A 208 17.17 -0.69 -13.25
N MET A 209 17.37 -1.95 -12.83
CA MET A 209 18.41 -2.83 -13.38
C MET A 209 18.23 -3.20 -14.85
N HIS A 210 16.99 -3.23 -15.35
CA HIS A 210 16.67 -3.67 -16.71
C HIS A 210 16.48 -2.53 -17.72
N GLN A 211 16.62 -1.28 -17.27
CA GLN A 211 16.60 -0.14 -18.18
C GLN A 211 17.77 -0.24 -19.16
N SER A 212 17.47 -0.02 -20.44
CA SER A 212 18.36 -0.21 -21.58
C SER A 212 19.58 0.73 -21.61
N VAL A 213 19.67 1.62 -20.63
CA VAL A 213 20.62 2.72 -20.60
C VAL A 213 21.12 2.85 -19.16
N GLY A 214 22.44 2.96 -18.94
CA GLY A 214 23.08 3.46 -17.70
C GLY A 214 23.00 2.59 -16.42
N PRO A 215 24.11 2.35 -15.69
CA PRO A 215 24.10 1.60 -14.43
C PRO A 215 23.74 2.44 -13.17
N GLU A 216 23.53 3.76 -13.29
CA GLU A 216 23.40 4.65 -12.13
C GLU A 216 22.14 5.54 -12.20
N TRP A 217 20.97 4.93 -12.06
CA TRP A 217 19.69 5.64 -11.89
C TRP A 217 19.38 5.93 -10.42
N ARG A 218 20.42 6.14 -9.62
CA ARG A 218 20.31 6.44 -8.20
C ARG A 218 21.03 7.73 -7.86
N GLN A 219 20.40 8.51 -7.02
CA GLN A 219 20.93 9.75 -6.48
C GLN A 219 20.70 9.79 -4.98
N ASP A 220 21.47 10.61 -4.29
CA ASP A 220 21.30 10.91 -2.87
C ASP A 220 21.68 12.37 -2.63
N VAL A 221 21.68 12.80 -1.36
CA VAL A 221 22.03 14.19 -0.98
C VAL A 221 23.43 14.61 -1.45
N SER A 222 24.36 13.66 -1.62
CA SER A 222 25.74 13.89 -2.05
C SER A 222 25.95 13.70 -3.56
N LYS A 223 25.11 12.90 -4.21
CA LYS A 223 25.20 12.52 -5.62
C LYS A 223 23.95 12.94 -6.35
N VAL A 224 24.00 14.07 -7.03
CA VAL A 224 22.88 14.66 -7.76
C VAL A 224 22.83 14.17 -9.22
N MET A 225 21.63 13.92 -9.72
CA MET A 225 21.41 13.62 -11.14
C MET A 225 21.20 14.91 -11.96
N SER A 226 22.24 15.33 -12.66
CA SER A 226 22.19 16.51 -13.53
C SER A 226 21.42 16.26 -14.83
N LEU A 227 20.79 17.29 -15.37
CA LEU A 227 20.15 17.25 -16.69
C LEU A 227 21.12 16.75 -17.77
N LYS A 228 22.35 17.26 -17.81
CA LYS A 228 23.38 16.83 -18.76
C LYS A 228 23.59 15.32 -18.75
N GLN A 229 23.75 14.74 -17.55
CA GLN A 229 23.96 13.30 -17.39
C GLN A 229 22.77 12.49 -17.90
N VAL A 230 21.54 12.93 -17.63
CA VAL A 230 20.34 12.24 -18.11
C VAL A 230 20.27 12.29 -19.64
N LEU A 231 20.47 13.46 -20.24
CA LEU A 231 20.40 13.64 -21.70
C LEU A 231 21.49 12.85 -22.44
N SER A 232 22.72 12.89 -21.94
CA SER A 232 23.83 12.15 -22.53
C SER A 232 23.60 10.65 -22.47
N THR A 233 23.11 10.17 -21.33
CA THR A 233 22.94 8.74 -21.08
C THR A 233 21.75 8.21 -21.88
N THR A 234 20.57 8.82 -21.74
CA THR A 234 19.30 8.29 -22.31
C THR A 234 19.10 8.55 -23.79
N LEU A 235 19.43 9.74 -24.28
CA LEU A 235 19.15 10.17 -25.65
C LEU A 235 20.42 10.31 -26.49
N GLY A 236 21.60 10.08 -25.91
CA GLY A 236 22.89 10.27 -26.61
C GLY A 236 23.20 11.74 -26.95
N LEU A 237 22.50 12.68 -26.31
CA LEU A 237 22.61 14.12 -26.57
C LEU A 237 23.80 14.73 -25.81
N ASN A 238 25.01 14.51 -26.34
CA ASN A 238 26.27 14.95 -25.71
C ASN A 238 26.69 16.38 -26.08
N ASP A 239 26.35 16.81 -27.29
CA ASP A 239 26.84 18.04 -27.92
C ASP A 239 25.73 19.12 -27.99
N ILE A 240 24.94 19.28 -26.92
CA ILE A 240 23.85 20.27 -26.89
C ILE A 240 24.34 21.64 -26.40
N ILE A 241 23.81 22.70 -27.02
CA ILE A 241 24.02 24.08 -26.61
C ILE A 241 22.65 24.63 -26.17
N PRO A 242 22.35 24.66 -24.86
CA PRO A 242 21.12 25.24 -24.34
C PRO A 242 20.96 26.71 -24.73
N ILE A 243 19.76 27.06 -25.18
CA ILE A 243 19.33 28.43 -25.49
C ILE A 243 18.55 28.99 -24.31
N ARG A 244 17.52 28.25 -23.91
CA ARG A 244 16.69 28.54 -22.74
C ARG A 244 16.06 27.27 -22.21
N MET A 245 15.90 27.23 -20.91
CA MET A 245 15.15 26.20 -20.21
C MET A 245 14.01 26.86 -19.44
N ALA A 246 12.79 26.45 -19.71
CA ALA A 246 11.62 26.82 -18.92
C ALA A 246 11.25 25.66 -18.01
N VAL A 247 11.36 25.87 -16.70
CA VAL A 247 10.93 24.93 -15.66
C VAL A 247 9.50 25.27 -15.29
N VAL A 248 8.61 24.31 -15.40
CA VAL A 248 7.17 24.44 -15.12
C VAL A 248 6.87 23.67 -13.84
N LYS A 249 6.57 24.39 -12.77
CA LYS A 249 6.05 23.85 -11.51
C LYS A 249 4.63 24.38 -11.32
N GLU A 250 4.42 25.26 -10.33
CA GLU A 250 3.23 26.12 -10.18
C GLU A 250 3.39 27.41 -11.00
N ASP A 251 4.60 27.97 -10.99
CA ASP A 251 5.03 29.08 -11.84
C ASP A 251 6.02 28.61 -12.92
N VAL A 252 6.29 29.49 -13.88
CA VAL A 252 7.31 29.27 -14.92
C VAL A 252 8.58 30.01 -14.55
N GLN A 253 9.66 29.27 -14.35
CA GLN A 253 11.00 29.83 -14.14
C GLN A 253 11.83 29.65 -15.42
N GLU A 254 12.31 30.75 -15.99
CA GLU A 254 13.25 30.71 -17.11
C GLU A 254 14.71 30.73 -16.64
N ILE A 255 15.52 29.86 -17.23
CA ILE A 255 16.96 29.77 -17.03
C ILE A 255 17.63 29.86 -18.40
N THR A 256 18.52 30.82 -18.58
CA THR A 256 19.24 31.08 -19.83
C THR A 256 20.73 30.78 -19.72
N ASP A 257 21.27 30.67 -18.52
CA ASP A 257 22.66 30.26 -18.30
C ASP A 257 22.87 28.78 -18.65
N THR A 258 23.83 28.53 -19.54
CA THR A 258 24.15 27.18 -20.04
C THR A 258 24.64 26.26 -18.93
N ALA A 259 25.52 26.74 -18.05
CA ALA A 259 26.09 25.92 -16.99
C ALA A 259 25.02 25.52 -15.96
N SER A 260 24.16 26.47 -15.59
CA SER A 260 23.04 26.26 -14.67
C SER A 260 21.99 25.31 -15.25
N THR A 261 21.76 25.36 -16.57
CA THR A 261 20.84 24.47 -17.28
C THR A 261 21.35 23.03 -17.32
N LEU A 262 22.61 22.83 -17.73
CA LEU A 262 23.19 21.49 -17.87
C LEU A 262 23.42 20.80 -16.52
N ASN A 263 23.77 21.56 -15.49
CA ASN A 263 23.98 21.03 -14.13
C ASN A 263 22.71 21.05 -13.27
N TYR A 264 21.55 21.29 -13.88
CA TYR A 264 20.29 21.39 -13.14
C TYR A 264 19.94 20.05 -12.47
N ASP A 265 19.66 20.11 -11.17
CA ASP A 265 19.20 18.97 -10.37
C ASP A 265 17.72 18.68 -10.66
N LEU A 266 17.48 17.59 -11.38
CA LEU A 266 16.12 17.17 -11.75
C LEU A 266 15.30 16.75 -10.53
N SER A 267 15.93 16.21 -9.48
CA SER A 267 15.24 15.73 -8.28
C SER A 267 14.60 16.85 -7.48
N SER A 268 15.25 18.02 -7.42
CA SER A 268 14.79 19.21 -6.70
C SER A 268 13.44 19.75 -7.18
N LEU A 269 12.96 19.32 -8.34
CA LEU A 269 11.64 19.67 -8.84
C LEU A 269 10.52 18.99 -8.05
N LEU A 270 10.78 17.76 -7.61
CA LEU A 270 9.81 16.92 -6.91
C LEU A 270 10.15 16.74 -5.43
N ILE A 271 11.43 16.78 -5.06
CA ILE A 271 11.92 16.34 -3.74
C ILE A 271 12.59 17.52 -3.02
N GLU A 272 12.15 17.78 -1.78
CA GLU A 272 12.82 18.69 -0.85
C GLU A 272 12.92 18.03 0.53
N LYS A 273 14.08 18.12 1.18
CA LYS A 273 14.35 17.53 2.52
C LYS A 273 13.96 16.04 2.63
N GLY A 274 14.15 15.28 1.56
CA GLY A 274 13.85 13.83 1.55
C GLY A 274 12.36 13.49 1.50
N GLN A 275 11.51 14.42 1.05
CA GLN A 275 10.09 14.17 0.83
C GLN A 275 9.63 14.71 -0.52
N PHE A 276 8.63 14.07 -1.12
CA PHE A 276 7.94 14.62 -2.27
C PHE A 276 7.15 15.86 -1.86
N VAL A 277 7.50 17.01 -2.43
CA VAL A 277 6.76 18.26 -2.27
C VAL A 277 5.79 18.51 -3.43
N ARG A 278 5.94 17.78 -4.54
CA ARG A 278 5.12 17.91 -5.74
C ARG A 278 4.95 16.55 -6.42
N GLU A 279 3.79 16.36 -7.05
CA GLU A 279 3.51 15.14 -7.81
C GLU A 279 4.12 15.17 -9.21
N ASN A 280 4.13 16.34 -9.86
CA ASN A 280 4.54 16.47 -11.25
C ASN A 280 5.32 17.76 -11.47
N ALA A 281 6.27 17.74 -12.41
CA ALA A 281 6.98 18.91 -12.89
C ALA A 281 7.35 18.75 -14.37
N GLY A 282 7.44 19.87 -15.09
CA GLY A 282 7.80 19.89 -16.50
C GLY A 282 9.05 20.72 -16.75
N ILE A 283 9.81 20.35 -17.78
CA ILE A 283 10.89 21.17 -18.34
C ILE A 283 10.70 21.25 -19.85
N ARG A 284 10.77 22.46 -20.39
CA ARG A 284 10.92 22.70 -21.82
C ARG A 284 12.31 23.26 -22.07
N LEU A 285 13.14 22.49 -22.76
CA LEU A 285 14.49 22.87 -23.14
C LEU A 285 14.52 23.21 -24.63
N LEU A 286 14.97 24.42 -24.96
CA LEU A 286 15.35 24.80 -26.31
C LEU A 286 16.87 24.80 -26.41
N PHE A 287 17.38 24.17 -27.46
CA PHE A 287 18.81 23.96 -27.63
C PHE A 287 19.20 23.90 -29.10
N PHE A 288 20.48 24.11 -29.39
CA PHE A 288 21.10 23.76 -30.66
C PHE A 288 21.89 22.46 -30.52
N ASN A 289 21.98 21.68 -31.59
CA ASN A 289 23.02 20.67 -31.71
C ASN A 289 24.31 21.36 -32.14
N ALA A 290 25.44 21.16 -31.46
CA ALA A 290 26.70 21.82 -31.82
C ALA A 290 27.16 21.50 -33.25
N ARG A 291 26.72 20.37 -33.81
CA ARG A 291 26.99 19.99 -35.21
C ARG A 291 26.09 20.72 -36.21
N GLN A 292 25.01 21.35 -35.75
CA GLN A 292 24.03 22.10 -36.53
C GLN A 292 23.55 23.33 -35.73
N PRO A 293 24.42 24.34 -35.50
CA PRO A 293 24.16 25.45 -34.60
C PRO A 293 23.06 26.41 -35.09
N GLU A 294 22.57 26.24 -36.32
CA GLU A 294 21.55 27.11 -36.92
C GLU A 294 20.12 26.56 -36.80
N LYS A 295 19.93 25.40 -36.14
CA LYS A 295 18.63 24.75 -36.01
C LYS A 295 18.22 24.55 -34.57
N GLU A 296 17.28 25.38 -34.14
CA GLU A 296 16.66 25.27 -32.82
C GLU A 296 15.88 23.96 -32.72
N ARG A 297 16.17 23.20 -31.67
CA ARG A 297 15.49 21.95 -31.29
C ARG A 297 14.78 22.16 -29.97
N GLN A 298 13.69 21.42 -29.78
CA GLN A 298 12.93 21.43 -28.55
C GLN A 298 12.90 20.04 -27.92
N LEU A 299 13.09 20.00 -26.60
CA LEU A 299 12.93 18.81 -25.77
C LEU A 299 11.94 19.13 -24.65
N ASN A 300 10.94 18.26 -24.50
CA ASN A 300 10.03 18.28 -23.36
C ASN A 300 10.43 17.16 -22.40
N ILE A 301 10.53 17.48 -21.11
CA ILE A 301 10.84 16.54 -20.03
C ILE A 301 9.71 16.63 -19.02
N SER A 302 9.11 15.50 -18.68
CA SER A 302 8.09 15.37 -17.65
C SER A 302 8.64 14.53 -16.51
N LEU A 303 8.51 15.02 -15.29
CA LEU A 303 8.88 14.32 -14.07
C LEU A 303 7.60 14.03 -13.28
N CYS A 304 7.43 12.78 -12.86
CA CYS A 304 6.29 12.34 -12.07
C CYS A 304 6.79 11.59 -10.83
N SER A 305 6.34 11.99 -9.64
CA SER A 305 6.60 11.24 -8.42
C SER A 305 5.91 9.88 -8.50
N GLU A 306 6.61 8.84 -8.09
CA GLU A 306 6.04 7.52 -7.87
C GLU A 306 5.92 7.27 -6.36
N LYS A 307 5.44 6.10 -5.97
CA LYS A 307 5.47 5.70 -4.57
C LYS A 307 6.90 5.47 -4.09
N GLY A 308 7.21 5.97 -2.90
CA GLY A 308 8.47 5.72 -2.19
C GLY A 308 8.33 4.65 -1.11
N THR A 309 9.46 4.18 -0.63
CA THR A 309 9.59 3.39 0.60
C THR A 309 10.20 4.24 1.71
N GLU A 310 10.34 3.68 2.90
CA GLU A 310 11.02 4.37 4.01
C GLU A 310 12.49 4.74 3.72
N ASP A 311 13.10 4.06 2.74
CA ASP A 311 14.52 4.20 2.43
C ASP A 311 14.81 4.89 1.09
N ALA A 312 13.86 4.94 0.16
CA ALA A 312 14.05 5.56 -1.16
C ALA A 312 12.76 6.15 -1.74
N LEU A 313 12.89 7.26 -2.46
CA LEU A 313 11.82 7.88 -3.23
C LEU A 313 12.02 7.61 -4.72
N TYR A 314 11.01 7.09 -5.39
CA TYR A 314 11.09 6.79 -6.82
C TYR A 314 10.34 7.83 -7.65
N TYR A 315 10.88 8.22 -8.79
CA TYR A 315 10.19 9.12 -9.72
C TYR A 315 10.58 8.79 -11.15
N ARG A 316 9.65 9.07 -12.08
CA ARG A 316 9.81 8.77 -13.49
C ARG A 316 10.15 10.04 -14.26
N ILE A 317 11.12 9.94 -15.17
CA ILE A 317 11.51 10.99 -16.09
C ILE A 317 11.15 10.52 -17.50
N THR A 318 10.26 11.25 -18.16
CA THR A 318 9.87 11.00 -19.55
C THR A 318 10.33 12.17 -20.41
N MET A 319 11.11 11.88 -21.45
CA MET A 319 11.72 12.85 -22.33
C MET A 319 11.25 12.63 -23.76
N THR A 320 10.89 13.71 -24.45
CA THR A 320 10.46 13.68 -25.85
C THR A 320 11.13 14.80 -26.62
N VAL A 321 11.96 14.44 -27.59
CA VAL A 321 12.54 15.39 -28.55
C VAL A 321 11.49 15.68 -29.62
N ILE A 322 11.15 16.96 -29.80
CA ILE A 322 10.16 17.38 -30.79
C ILE A 322 10.78 17.31 -32.18
N PRO A 323 10.17 16.57 -33.12
CA PRO A 323 10.68 16.43 -34.48
C PRO A 323 10.55 17.74 -35.25
N LEU A 324 11.52 18.00 -36.13
CA LEU A 324 11.46 19.13 -37.05
C LEU A 324 10.56 18.81 -38.25
N SER A 325 9.85 19.82 -38.75
CA SER A 325 9.08 19.71 -39.98
C SER A 325 10.00 19.48 -41.19
N ILE A 326 9.48 18.77 -42.20
CA ILE A 326 10.19 18.54 -43.45
C ILE A 326 10.49 19.89 -44.12
N GLN A 327 11.75 20.11 -44.48
CA GLN A 327 12.23 21.32 -45.15
C GLN A 327 13.19 20.91 -46.28
N ARG A 328 13.50 21.82 -47.21
CA ARG A 328 14.42 21.54 -48.33
C ARG A 328 15.80 21.03 -47.87
N ILE A 329 16.23 21.45 -46.67
CA ILE A 329 17.47 21.05 -45.99
C ILE A 329 17.28 19.92 -44.96
N ILE A 330 16.03 19.53 -44.67
CA ILE A 330 15.67 18.43 -43.75
C ILE A 330 14.73 17.50 -44.53
N PRO A 331 15.28 16.59 -45.36
CA PRO A 331 14.49 15.74 -46.23
C PRO A 331 13.66 14.74 -45.42
N ALA A 332 12.54 14.30 -46.00
CA ALA A 332 11.70 13.27 -45.41
C ALA A 332 12.54 12.01 -45.08
N GLY A 333 12.40 11.50 -43.86
CA GLY A 333 13.12 10.32 -43.39
C GLY A 333 14.45 10.60 -42.67
N SER A 334 14.87 11.87 -42.53
CA SER A 334 16.02 12.21 -41.69
C SER A 334 15.75 11.93 -40.21
N ASN A 335 16.81 11.72 -39.41
CA ASN A 335 16.68 11.52 -37.96
C ASN A 335 16.02 12.72 -37.27
N GLU A 336 16.17 13.92 -37.84
CA GLU A 336 15.59 15.16 -37.32
C GLU A 336 14.06 15.21 -37.41
N ASN A 337 13.46 14.41 -38.31
CA ASN A 337 12.01 14.29 -38.45
C ASN A 337 11.43 13.14 -37.60
N ARG A 338 12.27 12.36 -36.92
CA ARG A 338 11.83 11.24 -36.09
C ARG A 338 11.55 11.74 -34.67
N GLN A 339 10.48 11.23 -34.09
CA GLN A 339 10.22 11.40 -32.66
C GLN A 339 11.17 10.49 -31.89
N GLU A 340 11.95 11.07 -30.98
CA GLU A 340 12.73 10.33 -30.01
C GLU A 340 12.09 10.50 -28.63
N MET A 341 11.78 9.38 -27.97
CA MET A 341 11.17 9.35 -26.65
C MET A 341 11.90 8.34 -25.77
N CYS A 342 12.15 8.71 -24.51
CA CYS A 342 12.71 7.82 -23.50
C CYS A 342 11.97 8.01 -22.17
N SER A 343 11.73 6.94 -21.44
CA SER A 343 11.18 6.98 -20.08
C SER A 343 12.05 6.13 -19.16
N ILE A 344 12.49 6.72 -18.06
CA ILE A 344 13.33 6.07 -17.05
C ILE A 344 12.76 6.28 -15.65
N LEU A 345 12.85 5.26 -14.82
CA LEU A 345 12.67 5.28 -13.39
C LEU A 345 14.00 5.60 -12.70
N VAL A 346 13.95 6.53 -11.75
CA VAL A 346 15.08 6.97 -10.94
C VAL A 346 14.73 6.84 -9.46
N ALA A 347 15.71 6.42 -8.66
CA ALA A 347 15.61 6.37 -7.20
C ALA A 347 16.40 7.51 -6.55
N TYR A 348 15.80 8.17 -5.56
CA TYR A 348 16.44 9.10 -4.63
C TYR A 348 16.55 8.39 -3.27
N ASP A 349 17.77 8.00 -2.90
CA ASP A 349 18.04 7.27 -1.67
C ASP A 349 18.06 8.22 -0.46
N LEU A 350 17.22 7.93 0.54
CA LEU A 350 17.12 8.71 1.78
C LEU A 350 18.21 8.34 2.78
N LYS A 351 18.79 7.13 2.65
CA LYS A 351 19.91 6.60 3.44
C LYS A 351 20.82 5.79 2.51
N SER A 352 22.11 5.67 2.86
CA SER A 352 23.05 4.79 2.13
C SER A 352 22.59 3.33 2.22
N ASN A 353 21.86 2.86 1.21
CA ASN A 353 21.15 1.60 1.25
C ASN A 353 21.92 0.41 0.64
N LYS A 354 23.25 0.49 0.68
CA LYS A 354 24.17 -0.48 0.06
C LYS A 354 23.88 -1.92 0.48
N LYS A 355 23.55 -2.15 1.76
CA LYS A 355 23.26 -3.49 2.28
C LYS A 355 22.01 -4.11 1.64
N GLN A 356 20.91 -3.35 1.55
CA GLN A 356 19.68 -3.84 0.92
C GLN A 356 19.86 -4.07 -0.59
N LEU A 357 20.65 -3.23 -1.25
CA LEU A 357 21.02 -3.40 -2.66
C LEU A 357 21.87 -4.66 -2.88
N ASP A 358 22.88 -4.89 -2.04
CA ASP A 358 23.72 -6.08 -2.11
C ASP A 358 22.91 -7.35 -1.81
N GLU A 359 21.99 -7.29 -0.83
CA GLU A 359 21.02 -8.37 -0.54
C GLU A 359 20.11 -8.64 -1.74
N PHE A 360 19.56 -7.61 -2.38
CA PHE A 360 18.76 -7.75 -3.59
C PHE A 360 19.56 -8.35 -4.74
N HIS A 361 20.77 -7.86 -5.03
CA HIS A 361 21.61 -8.41 -6.09
C HIS A 361 21.95 -9.88 -5.87
N TYR A 362 22.25 -10.27 -4.62
CA TYR A 362 22.47 -11.66 -4.25
C TYR A 362 21.21 -12.49 -4.49
N MET A 363 20.07 -12.04 -3.94
CA MET A 363 18.77 -12.71 -4.05
C MET A 363 18.32 -12.84 -5.51
N TRP A 364 18.52 -11.80 -6.32
CA TRP A 364 18.20 -11.78 -7.75
C TRP A 364 19.10 -12.74 -8.54
N LYS A 365 20.41 -12.77 -8.25
CA LYS A 365 21.35 -13.71 -8.89
C LYS A 365 21.00 -15.16 -8.55
N GLU A 366 20.67 -15.43 -7.30
CA GLU A 366 20.23 -16.74 -6.82
C GLU A 366 18.90 -17.12 -7.48
N ALA A 367 17.93 -16.20 -7.49
CA ALA A 367 16.64 -16.38 -8.15
C ALA A 367 16.78 -16.75 -9.63
N MET A 368 17.62 -16.02 -10.37
CA MET A 368 17.90 -16.28 -11.78
C MET A 368 18.62 -17.61 -12.00
N ALA A 369 19.50 -18.02 -11.07
CA ALA A 369 20.17 -19.32 -11.13
C ALA A 369 19.18 -20.48 -10.92
N ILE A 370 18.30 -20.38 -9.92
CA ILE A 370 17.22 -21.35 -9.66
C ILE A 370 16.29 -21.47 -10.87
N ARG A 371 15.88 -20.35 -11.47
CA ARG A 371 15.03 -20.32 -12.68
C ARG A 371 15.69 -20.97 -13.88
N ARG A 372 16.98 -20.68 -14.14
CA ARG A 372 17.74 -21.34 -15.23
C ARG A 372 17.88 -22.85 -15.00
N GLY A 373 18.02 -23.26 -13.75
CA GLY A 373 18.02 -24.67 -13.34
C GLY A 373 16.65 -25.36 -13.42
N LYS A 374 15.56 -24.61 -13.68
CA LYS A 374 14.16 -25.08 -13.64
C LYS A 374 13.74 -25.66 -12.27
N GLU A 375 14.36 -25.20 -11.18
CA GLU A 375 14.09 -25.68 -9.81
C GLU A 375 13.17 -24.72 -9.03
N ASN A 376 12.10 -24.22 -9.65
CA ASN A 376 11.24 -23.16 -9.12
C ASN A 376 10.61 -23.47 -7.74
N GLU A 377 10.55 -24.73 -7.34
CA GLU A 377 10.04 -25.17 -6.03
C GLU A 377 10.95 -24.76 -4.86
N LYS A 378 12.26 -24.55 -5.11
CA LYS A 378 13.24 -24.15 -4.08
C LYS A 378 13.26 -22.64 -3.80
N MET A 379 12.42 -21.88 -4.49
CA MET A 379 12.42 -20.42 -4.49
C MET A 379 11.62 -19.89 -3.30
N SER A 380 12.20 -18.94 -2.54
CA SER A 380 11.47 -18.21 -1.49
C SER A 380 10.40 -17.29 -2.10
N ASP A 381 9.45 -16.83 -1.30
CA ASP A 381 8.38 -15.94 -1.79
C ASP A 381 8.94 -14.61 -2.34
N GLU A 382 9.96 -14.04 -1.69
CA GLU A 382 10.68 -12.86 -2.18
C GLU A 382 11.45 -13.15 -3.48
N GLN A 383 12.09 -14.33 -3.59
CA GLN A 383 12.78 -14.74 -4.80
C GLN A 383 11.77 -14.96 -5.95
N ARG A 384 10.57 -15.51 -5.69
CA ARG A 384 9.51 -15.66 -6.70
C ARG A 384 9.06 -14.29 -7.20
N LEU A 385 8.79 -13.37 -6.28
CA LEU A 385 8.37 -12.00 -6.58
C LEU A 385 9.34 -11.28 -7.53
N ILE A 386 10.66 -11.35 -7.28
CA ILE A 386 11.66 -10.73 -8.17
C ILE A 386 11.96 -11.57 -9.42
N CYS A 387 11.82 -12.88 -9.34
CA CYS A 387 12.10 -13.77 -10.47
C CYS A 387 11.10 -13.56 -11.60
N ASP A 388 9.86 -13.22 -11.24
CA ASP A 388 8.80 -12.96 -12.21
C ASP A 388 9.00 -11.64 -12.95
N CYS A 389 9.75 -10.71 -12.36
CA CYS A 389 10.03 -9.36 -12.84
C CYS A 389 10.91 -9.26 -14.14
N LEU A 390 10.94 -10.34 -14.97
CA LEU A 390 11.60 -10.40 -16.30
C LEU A 390 10.75 -11.00 -17.48
N ASP A 391 9.48 -11.36 -17.27
CA ASP A 391 8.33 -10.98 -18.16
C ASP A 391 7.01 -11.10 -17.36
N PRO A 392 6.74 -10.11 -16.48
CA PRO A 392 5.74 -10.11 -15.40
C PRO A 392 4.51 -9.27 -15.74
N GLN A 393 4.65 -8.45 -16.79
CA GLN A 393 3.69 -7.45 -17.18
C GLN A 393 2.44 -8.14 -17.67
N GLU A 394 2.56 -9.22 -18.45
CA GLU A 394 1.39 -9.99 -18.88
C GLU A 394 0.61 -10.58 -17.70
N GLY A 395 1.29 -11.26 -16.75
CA GLY A 395 0.63 -11.84 -15.57
C GLY A 395 -0.03 -10.79 -14.67
N TYR A 396 0.66 -9.67 -14.42
CA TYR A 396 0.14 -8.53 -13.66
C TYR A 396 -1.04 -7.85 -14.35
N HIS A 397 -0.93 -7.58 -15.66
CA HIS A 397 -1.98 -6.95 -16.45
C HIS A 397 -3.23 -7.84 -16.54
N LEU A 398 -3.05 -9.17 -16.67
CA LEU A 398 -4.16 -10.12 -16.64
C LEU A 398 -4.86 -10.15 -15.27
N TYR A 399 -4.09 -10.28 -14.19
CA TYR A 399 -4.64 -10.29 -12.84
C TYR A 399 -5.37 -8.97 -12.55
N ARG A 400 -4.72 -7.83 -12.82
CA ARG A 400 -5.26 -6.53 -12.45
C ARG A 400 -6.41 -6.09 -13.34
N GLY A 401 -6.34 -6.37 -14.63
CA GLY A 401 -7.44 -6.16 -15.58
C GLY A 401 -8.69 -6.95 -15.19
N ARG A 402 -8.54 -8.23 -14.82
CA ARG A 402 -9.66 -9.07 -14.36
C ARG A 402 -10.29 -8.56 -13.06
N ALA A 403 -9.48 -8.15 -12.09
CA ALA A 403 -9.99 -7.61 -10.83
C ALA A 403 -10.81 -6.33 -11.04
N LEU A 404 -10.33 -5.42 -11.90
CA LEU A 404 -11.04 -4.18 -12.24
C LEU A 404 -12.32 -4.45 -13.05
N TYR A 405 -12.31 -5.42 -13.95
CA TYR A 405 -13.50 -5.88 -14.67
C TYR A 405 -14.60 -6.36 -13.72
N GLN A 406 -14.25 -7.19 -12.73
CA GLN A 406 -15.20 -7.68 -11.71
C GLN A 406 -15.79 -6.55 -10.85
N GLN A 407 -15.05 -5.45 -10.70
CA GLN A 407 -15.51 -4.23 -10.02
C GLN A 407 -16.33 -3.30 -10.93
N LYS A 408 -16.64 -3.71 -12.17
CA LYS A 408 -17.33 -2.90 -13.20
C LYS A 408 -16.59 -1.61 -13.59
N ARG A 409 -15.27 -1.55 -13.34
CA ARG A 409 -14.40 -0.41 -13.70
C ARG A 409 -13.83 -0.60 -15.11
N PHE A 410 -14.72 -0.66 -16.09
CA PHE A 410 -14.40 -1.15 -17.45
C PHE A 410 -13.33 -0.34 -18.19
N TYR A 411 -13.32 0.99 -18.04
CA TYR A 411 -12.31 1.85 -18.68
C TYR A 411 -10.90 1.59 -18.14
N GLU A 412 -10.76 1.41 -16.82
CA GLU A 412 -9.47 1.15 -16.18
C GLU A 412 -9.03 -0.30 -16.41
N ALA A 413 -9.97 -1.24 -16.44
CA ALA A 413 -9.69 -2.63 -16.81
C ALA A 413 -9.08 -2.74 -18.21
N LEU A 414 -9.59 -1.97 -19.19
CA LEU A 414 -9.07 -1.96 -20.56
C LEU A 414 -7.58 -1.62 -20.65
N PHE A 415 -7.11 -0.61 -19.90
CA PHE A 415 -5.69 -0.26 -19.90
C PHE A 415 -4.80 -1.46 -19.59
N HIS A 416 -5.17 -2.26 -18.58
CA HIS A 416 -4.41 -3.45 -18.24
C HIS A 416 -4.62 -4.57 -19.26
N LEU A 417 -5.86 -4.88 -19.62
CA LEU A 417 -6.16 -6.02 -20.50
C LEU A 417 -5.58 -5.84 -21.92
N GLU A 418 -5.61 -4.63 -22.50
CA GLU A 418 -5.03 -4.36 -23.83
C GLU A 418 -3.51 -4.50 -23.84
N ASN A 419 -2.83 -4.13 -22.74
CA ASN A 419 -1.40 -4.35 -22.59
C ASN A 419 -1.05 -5.84 -22.51
N ALA A 420 -1.85 -6.64 -21.78
CA ALA A 420 -1.70 -8.10 -21.79
C ALA A 420 -1.93 -8.68 -23.19
N PHE A 421 -3.01 -8.29 -23.87
CA PHE A 421 -3.30 -8.75 -25.23
C PHE A 421 -2.17 -8.45 -26.21
N SER A 422 -1.64 -7.23 -26.22
CA SER A 422 -0.54 -6.84 -27.14
C SER A 422 0.74 -7.65 -26.92
N ALA A 423 1.01 -8.07 -25.68
CA ALA A 423 2.13 -8.96 -25.38
C ALA A 423 1.88 -10.38 -25.87
N MET A 424 0.66 -10.90 -25.65
CA MET A 424 0.27 -12.25 -26.04
C MET A 424 0.17 -12.43 -27.56
N GLU A 425 -0.42 -11.46 -28.27
CA GLU A 425 -0.63 -11.51 -29.72
C GLU A 425 0.68 -11.74 -30.48
N LYS A 426 1.76 -11.07 -30.06
CA LYS A 426 3.10 -11.18 -30.68
C LYS A 426 3.70 -12.59 -30.61
N ARG A 427 3.25 -13.42 -29.67
CA ARG A 427 3.75 -14.79 -29.46
C ARG A 427 2.69 -15.86 -29.66
N PHE A 428 1.53 -15.49 -30.21
CA PHE A 428 0.38 -16.37 -30.35
C PHE A 428 0.72 -17.69 -31.07
N ASP A 429 1.48 -17.62 -32.18
CA ASP A 429 1.90 -18.79 -32.97
C ASP A 429 2.70 -19.84 -32.18
N THR A 430 3.27 -19.44 -31.04
CA THR A 430 4.07 -20.31 -30.17
C THR A 430 3.29 -20.80 -28.94
N MET A 431 2.11 -20.25 -28.68
CA MET A 431 1.26 -20.62 -27.55
C MET A 431 0.62 -21.99 -27.78
N LYS A 432 0.47 -22.76 -26.70
CA LYS A 432 -0.24 -24.05 -26.70
C LYS A 432 -1.02 -24.25 -25.41
N GLY A 433 -2.15 -24.94 -25.50
CA GLY A 433 -2.92 -25.39 -24.35
C GLY A 433 -3.35 -24.24 -23.44
N SER A 434 -2.89 -24.24 -22.18
CA SER A 434 -3.31 -23.25 -21.18
C SER A 434 -2.99 -21.80 -21.55
N GLN A 435 -1.89 -21.55 -22.28
CA GLN A 435 -1.53 -20.18 -22.70
C GLN A 435 -2.49 -19.65 -23.76
N GLU A 436 -2.86 -20.51 -24.71
CA GLU A 436 -3.84 -20.18 -25.75
C GLU A 436 -5.22 -19.93 -25.13
N SER A 437 -5.62 -20.75 -24.14
CA SER A 437 -6.87 -20.52 -23.39
C SER A 437 -6.89 -19.17 -22.66
N LYS A 438 -5.76 -18.72 -22.10
CA LYS A 438 -5.66 -17.40 -21.44
C LYS A 438 -5.72 -16.26 -22.43
N PHE A 439 -5.16 -16.43 -23.64
CA PHE A 439 -5.26 -15.43 -24.70
C PHE A 439 -6.73 -15.16 -25.04
N TYR A 440 -7.50 -16.22 -25.31
CA TYR A 440 -8.92 -16.06 -25.61
C TYR A 440 -9.75 -15.54 -24.43
N GLU A 441 -9.42 -15.91 -23.19
CA GLU A 441 -10.05 -15.31 -22.00
C GLU A 441 -9.78 -13.80 -21.91
N THR A 442 -8.60 -13.35 -22.30
CA THR A 442 -8.24 -11.93 -22.36
C THR A 442 -9.04 -11.20 -23.43
N CYS A 443 -9.16 -11.78 -24.63
CA CYS A 443 -9.99 -11.24 -25.71
C CYS A 443 -11.46 -11.11 -25.28
N TYR A 444 -11.99 -12.12 -24.58
CA TYR A 444 -13.35 -12.08 -24.03
C TYR A 444 -13.51 -10.88 -23.07
N LEU A 445 -12.63 -10.73 -22.09
CA LEU A 445 -12.71 -9.64 -21.10
C LEU A 445 -12.60 -8.24 -21.73
N ILE A 446 -11.71 -8.05 -22.71
CA ILE A 446 -11.59 -6.79 -23.46
C ILE A 446 -12.88 -6.51 -24.24
N GLY A 447 -13.40 -7.54 -24.91
CA GLY A 447 -14.65 -7.50 -25.65
C GLY A 447 -15.81 -7.02 -24.80
N SER A 448 -16.03 -7.67 -23.64
CA SER A 448 -17.05 -7.30 -22.66
C SER A 448 -16.89 -5.86 -22.16
N CYS A 449 -15.65 -5.44 -21.82
CA CYS A 449 -15.41 -4.05 -21.39
C CYS A 449 -15.81 -3.04 -22.47
N TYR A 450 -15.51 -3.30 -23.74
CA TYR A 450 -15.91 -2.43 -24.83
C TYR A 450 -17.42 -2.44 -25.08
N CYS A 451 -18.12 -3.56 -24.87
CA CYS A 451 -19.57 -3.63 -24.90
C CYS A 451 -20.22 -2.75 -23.84
N GLU A 452 -19.76 -2.84 -22.59
CA GLU A 452 -20.24 -2.02 -21.47
C GLU A 452 -19.99 -0.51 -21.67
N LEU A 453 -18.94 -0.15 -22.42
CA LEU A 453 -18.63 1.24 -22.79
C LEU A 453 -19.29 1.69 -24.11
N GLY A 454 -20.14 0.87 -24.74
CA GLY A 454 -20.83 1.17 -26.00
C GLY A 454 -19.93 1.21 -27.25
N GLN A 455 -18.68 0.75 -27.16
CA GLN A 455 -17.72 0.72 -28.28
C GLN A 455 -17.77 -0.59 -29.06
N TYR A 456 -18.95 -0.93 -29.59
CA TYR A 456 -19.24 -2.26 -30.13
C TYR A 456 -18.36 -2.69 -31.32
N LYS A 457 -17.90 -1.76 -32.16
CA LYS A 457 -16.99 -2.10 -33.28
C LYS A 457 -15.65 -2.66 -32.79
N ARG A 458 -15.15 -2.15 -31.65
CA ARG A 458 -13.92 -2.64 -31.03
C ARG A 458 -14.19 -3.94 -30.28
N ALA A 459 -15.31 -4.02 -29.55
CA ALA A 459 -15.74 -5.26 -28.90
C ALA A 459 -15.84 -6.44 -29.89
N TYR A 460 -16.43 -6.21 -31.06
CA TYR A 460 -16.58 -7.21 -32.12
C TYR A 460 -15.25 -7.85 -32.51
N TYR A 461 -14.20 -7.04 -32.69
CA TYR A 461 -12.88 -7.53 -33.08
C TYR A 461 -12.33 -8.58 -32.10
N TYR A 462 -12.40 -8.31 -30.79
CA TYR A 462 -11.88 -9.22 -29.77
C TYR A 462 -12.79 -10.44 -29.55
N LEU A 463 -14.12 -10.24 -29.49
CA LEU A 463 -15.07 -11.33 -29.26
C LEU A 463 -15.13 -12.32 -30.43
N GLN A 464 -14.90 -11.86 -31.67
CA GLN A 464 -14.85 -12.75 -32.83
C GLN A 464 -13.72 -13.79 -32.71
N MET A 465 -12.59 -13.42 -32.09
CA MET A 465 -11.45 -14.33 -31.91
C MET A 465 -11.77 -15.50 -30.97
N THR A 466 -12.80 -15.38 -30.12
CA THR A 466 -13.12 -16.40 -29.12
C THR A 466 -14.14 -17.44 -29.57
N LEU A 467 -14.75 -17.26 -30.75
CA LEU A 467 -15.87 -18.09 -31.21
C LEU A 467 -15.48 -19.55 -31.47
N SER A 468 -14.25 -19.81 -31.93
CA SER A 468 -13.74 -21.16 -32.19
C SER A 468 -13.65 -22.04 -30.94
N LEU A 469 -13.74 -21.44 -29.74
CA LEU A 469 -13.72 -22.18 -28.48
C LEU A 469 -15.05 -22.85 -28.14
N ASN A 470 -16.14 -22.50 -28.82
CA ASN A 470 -17.49 -23.02 -28.57
C ASN A 470 -17.92 -22.91 -27.08
N ARG A 471 -17.46 -21.87 -26.38
CA ARG A 471 -17.89 -21.58 -25.00
C ARG A 471 -19.14 -20.73 -25.03
N ILE A 472 -20.23 -21.26 -24.47
CA ILE A 472 -21.55 -20.62 -24.40
C ILE A 472 -21.45 -19.17 -23.93
N THR A 473 -20.81 -18.91 -22.78
CA THR A 473 -20.71 -17.55 -22.21
C THR A 473 -19.99 -16.54 -23.12
N PHE A 474 -19.03 -17.00 -23.92
CA PHE A 474 -18.31 -16.13 -24.85
C PHE A 474 -19.17 -15.81 -26.07
N THR A 475 -19.91 -16.81 -26.55
CA THR A 475 -20.88 -16.67 -27.63
C THR A 475 -22.03 -15.75 -27.23
N GLU A 476 -22.54 -15.86 -26.00
CA GLU A 476 -23.57 -14.96 -25.48
C GLU A 476 -23.13 -13.50 -25.55
N GLU A 477 -21.91 -13.20 -25.09
CA GLU A 477 -21.40 -11.83 -25.10
C GLU A 477 -21.16 -11.30 -26.52
N PHE A 478 -20.71 -12.16 -27.44
CA PHE A 478 -20.63 -11.80 -28.86
C PHE A 478 -22.00 -11.47 -29.46
N ILE A 479 -23.04 -12.23 -29.12
CA ILE A 479 -24.41 -11.97 -29.56
C ILE A 479 -24.94 -10.68 -28.92
N ASN A 480 -24.63 -10.42 -27.65
CA ASN A 480 -24.93 -9.15 -27.00
C ASN A 480 -24.32 -7.98 -27.77
N CYS A 481 -23.05 -8.07 -28.15
CA CYS A 481 -22.37 -7.08 -28.97
C CYS A 481 -23.09 -6.82 -30.30
N LEU A 482 -23.46 -7.86 -31.04
CA LEU A 482 -24.14 -7.72 -32.34
C LEU A 482 -25.52 -7.08 -32.20
N VAL A 483 -26.31 -7.54 -31.23
CA VAL A 483 -27.67 -7.02 -31.03
C VAL A 483 -27.64 -5.58 -30.51
N ASN A 484 -26.79 -5.27 -29.52
CA ASN A 484 -26.69 -3.91 -28.95
C ASN A 484 -26.13 -2.88 -29.93
N SER A 485 -25.28 -3.31 -30.87
CA SER A 485 -24.77 -2.44 -31.94
C SER A 485 -25.73 -2.25 -33.11
N GLY A 486 -26.84 -3.00 -33.14
CA GLY A 486 -27.76 -3.03 -34.26
C GLY A 486 -27.17 -3.71 -35.52
N ASP A 487 -26.16 -4.57 -35.38
CA ASP A 487 -25.50 -5.22 -36.52
C ASP A 487 -26.51 -6.06 -37.33
N HIS A 488 -26.41 -5.97 -38.66
CA HIS A 488 -27.31 -6.67 -39.59
C HIS A 488 -27.17 -8.17 -39.61
N ARG A 489 -26.07 -8.70 -39.08
CA ARG A 489 -25.81 -10.12 -39.00
C ARG A 489 -26.45 -10.76 -37.78
N ALA A 490 -26.85 -9.97 -36.77
CA ALA A 490 -27.29 -10.48 -35.46
C ALA A 490 -28.34 -11.60 -35.56
N ILE A 491 -29.43 -11.38 -36.29
CA ILE A 491 -30.52 -12.37 -36.43
C ILE A 491 -30.02 -13.65 -37.10
N LYS A 492 -29.32 -13.53 -38.24
CA LYS A 492 -28.78 -14.68 -38.97
C LYS A 492 -27.77 -15.48 -38.11
N THR A 493 -26.93 -14.79 -37.35
CA THR A 493 -25.97 -15.43 -36.44
C THR A 493 -26.70 -16.21 -35.34
N ILE A 494 -27.76 -15.65 -34.76
CA ILE A 494 -28.56 -16.34 -33.75
C ILE A 494 -29.24 -17.58 -34.35
N ASP A 495 -29.82 -17.46 -35.55
CA ASP A 495 -30.46 -18.60 -36.24
C ASP A 495 -29.49 -19.74 -36.53
N ASN A 496 -28.25 -19.42 -36.89
CA ASN A 496 -27.21 -20.44 -37.09
C ASN A 496 -26.91 -21.20 -35.79
N TYR A 497 -26.78 -20.50 -34.66
CA TYR A 497 -26.55 -21.14 -33.36
C TYR A 497 -27.75 -21.97 -32.90
N PHE A 498 -28.98 -21.54 -33.18
CA PHE A 498 -30.17 -22.37 -32.93
C PHE A 498 -30.08 -23.70 -33.67
N ASN A 499 -29.84 -23.64 -34.99
CA ASN A 499 -29.75 -24.84 -35.81
C ASN A 499 -28.62 -25.77 -35.36
N GLU A 500 -27.46 -25.22 -34.97
CA GLU A 500 -26.33 -26.02 -34.47
C GLU A 500 -26.67 -26.73 -33.15
N VAL A 501 -27.36 -26.07 -32.23
CA VAL A 501 -27.78 -26.67 -30.96
C VAL A 501 -28.87 -27.72 -31.19
N GLU A 502 -29.88 -27.45 -32.02
CA GLU A 502 -30.94 -28.40 -32.37
C GLU A 502 -30.39 -29.66 -33.05
N LEU A 503 -29.50 -29.50 -34.04
CA LEU A 503 -28.81 -30.62 -34.69
C LEU A 503 -27.98 -31.45 -33.69
N SER A 504 -27.37 -30.81 -32.70
CA SER A 504 -26.60 -31.52 -31.66
C SER A 504 -27.51 -32.33 -30.75
N LEU A 505 -28.69 -31.80 -30.38
CA LEU A 505 -29.67 -32.49 -29.55
C LEU A 505 -30.36 -33.66 -30.28
N ASP A 506 -30.60 -33.52 -31.59
CA ASP A 506 -31.16 -34.58 -32.42
C ASP A 506 -30.21 -35.78 -32.57
N LEU A 507 -28.90 -35.55 -32.52
CA LEU A 507 -27.86 -36.59 -32.62
C LEU A 507 -27.63 -37.35 -31.31
N GLU A 508 -28.00 -36.79 -30.15
CA GLU A 508 -27.79 -37.38 -28.82
C GLU A 508 -28.95 -38.28 -28.32
N GLU A 509 -29.81 -38.77 -29.23
CA GLU A 509 -30.95 -39.69 -29.00
C GLU A 509 -31.53 -39.67 -27.57
N LYS A 510 -32.43 -38.71 -27.30
CA LYS A 510 -33.33 -38.66 -26.12
C LYS A 510 -32.65 -38.56 -24.75
N SER A 511 -31.56 -37.81 -24.66
CA SER A 511 -31.10 -37.24 -23.39
C SER A 511 -31.81 -35.90 -23.17
N GLU A 512 -32.34 -35.64 -21.97
CA GLU A 512 -32.82 -34.29 -21.65
C GLU A 512 -31.64 -33.31 -21.78
N PRO A 513 -31.81 -32.18 -22.50
CA PRO A 513 -30.74 -31.21 -22.69
C PRO A 513 -30.25 -30.72 -21.33
N GLY A 514 -28.94 -30.66 -21.14
CA GLY A 514 -28.36 -30.10 -19.92
C GLY A 514 -28.87 -28.68 -19.67
N GLU A 515 -29.09 -28.33 -18.41
CA GLU A 515 -29.66 -27.04 -17.97
C GLU A 515 -28.96 -25.82 -18.60
N HIS A 516 -27.64 -25.88 -18.77
CA HIS A 516 -26.84 -24.84 -19.43
C HIS A 516 -27.16 -24.64 -20.92
N ILE A 517 -27.57 -25.70 -21.64
CA ILE A 517 -28.00 -25.62 -23.05
C ILE A 517 -29.39 -25.00 -23.14
N VAL A 518 -30.29 -25.38 -22.22
CA VAL A 518 -31.63 -24.79 -22.13
C VAL A 518 -31.53 -23.28 -21.86
N HIS A 519 -30.71 -22.86 -20.90
CA HIS A 519 -30.48 -21.45 -20.62
C HIS A 519 -29.89 -20.68 -21.80
N PHE A 520 -28.98 -21.31 -22.56
CA PHE A 520 -28.41 -20.69 -23.75
C PHE A 520 -29.45 -20.52 -24.86
N LEU A 521 -30.30 -21.53 -25.12
CA LEU A 521 -31.40 -21.43 -26.07
C LEU A 521 -32.37 -20.32 -25.66
N ASP A 522 -32.71 -20.22 -24.39
CA ASP A 522 -33.55 -19.14 -23.86
C ASP A 522 -32.91 -17.77 -24.06
N PHE A 523 -31.60 -17.64 -23.80
CA PHE A 523 -30.85 -16.44 -24.10
C PHE A 523 -30.94 -16.07 -25.60
N LEU A 524 -30.72 -17.02 -26.50
CA LEU A 524 -30.81 -16.79 -27.94
C LEU A 524 -32.21 -16.31 -28.35
N LYS A 525 -33.27 -16.91 -27.80
CA LYS A 525 -34.67 -16.52 -28.06
C LYS A 525 -34.90 -15.06 -27.66
N ARG A 526 -34.49 -14.69 -26.43
CA ARG A 526 -34.62 -13.32 -25.91
C ARG A 526 -33.84 -12.31 -26.74
N ARG A 527 -32.59 -12.61 -27.12
CA ARG A 527 -31.76 -11.71 -27.93
C ARG A 527 -32.26 -11.59 -29.37
N LYS A 528 -32.82 -12.64 -29.96
CA LYS A 528 -33.46 -12.58 -31.27
C LYS A 528 -34.70 -11.69 -31.24
N ALA A 529 -35.53 -11.80 -30.21
CA ALA A 529 -36.67 -10.91 -30.02
C ALA A 529 -36.22 -9.43 -29.96
N TYR A 530 -35.20 -9.10 -29.16
CA TYR A 530 -34.63 -7.75 -29.13
C TYR A 530 -34.11 -7.26 -30.49
N ALA A 531 -33.44 -8.13 -31.25
CA ALA A 531 -32.93 -7.79 -32.57
C ALA A 531 -34.05 -7.55 -33.60
N LEU A 532 -35.16 -8.28 -33.51
CA LEU A 532 -36.32 -8.10 -34.38
C LEU A 532 -37.07 -6.80 -34.04
N VAL A 533 -37.30 -6.53 -32.75
CA VAL A 533 -37.96 -5.31 -32.27
C VAL A 533 -37.17 -4.06 -32.66
N SER A 534 -35.85 -4.03 -32.41
CA SER A 534 -34.98 -2.91 -32.78
C SER A 534 -34.90 -2.64 -34.29
N ARG A 535 -35.31 -3.61 -35.11
CA ARG A 535 -35.38 -3.50 -36.58
C ARG A 535 -36.79 -3.29 -37.10
N HIS A 536 -37.76 -3.05 -36.22
CA HIS A 536 -39.17 -2.89 -36.56
C HIS A 536 -39.80 -4.10 -37.26
N ARG A 537 -39.23 -5.31 -37.08
CA ARG A 537 -39.79 -6.57 -37.58
C ARG A 537 -40.76 -7.14 -36.54
N PHE A 538 -41.80 -6.37 -36.24
CA PHE A 538 -42.68 -6.63 -35.10
C PHE A 538 -43.48 -7.91 -35.24
N ASP A 539 -43.92 -8.28 -36.44
CA ASP A 539 -44.74 -9.47 -36.63
C ASP A 539 -43.96 -10.75 -36.31
N GLU A 540 -42.71 -10.84 -36.80
CA GLU A 540 -41.81 -11.95 -36.47
C GLU A 540 -41.39 -11.96 -34.99
N ALA A 541 -41.23 -10.77 -34.38
CA ALA A 541 -40.96 -10.66 -32.95
C ALA A 541 -42.16 -11.18 -32.12
N GLU A 542 -43.38 -10.83 -32.49
CA GLU A 542 -44.59 -11.28 -31.81
C GLU A 542 -44.81 -12.78 -31.96
N GLU A 543 -44.58 -13.36 -33.14
CA GLU A 543 -44.65 -14.81 -33.35
C GLU A 543 -43.68 -15.55 -32.40
N LEU A 544 -42.42 -15.10 -32.35
CA LEU A 544 -41.42 -15.66 -31.45
C LEU A 544 -41.81 -15.51 -29.98
N LEU A 545 -42.23 -14.31 -29.56
CA LEU A 545 -42.59 -14.03 -28.16
C LEU A 545 -43.85 -14.79 -27.73
N LYS A 546 -44.84 -14.97 -28.60
CA LYS A 546 -46.02 -15.80 -28.31
C LYS A 546 -45.64 -17.25 -28.08
N ALA A 547 -44.72 -17.79 -28.88
CA ALA A 547 -44.20 -19.14 -28.67
C ALA A 547 -43.43 -19.30 -27.35
N MET A 548 -42.89 -18.20 -26.80
CA MET A 548 -42.17 -18.19 -25.52
C MET A 548 -43.11 -18.06 -24.29
N LEU A 549 -44.41 -17.86 -24.46
CA LEU A 549 -45.35 -17.70 -23.34
C LEU A 549 -45.52 -18.99 -22.52
N ASP A 550 -45.44 -20.14 -23.22
CA ASP A 550 -45.57 -21.47 -22.64
C ASP A 550 -44.23 -21.99 -22.05
N ASP A 551 -43.13 -21.26 -22.23
CA ASP A 551 -41.81 -21.57 -21.66
C ASP A 551 -41.65 -20.93 -20.26
N PRO A 552 -41.54 -21.72 -19.16
CA PRO A 552 -41.46 -21.19 -17.80
C PRO A 552 -40.31 -20.20 -17.55
N GLY A 553 -39.19 -20.35 -18.27
CA GLY A 553 -38.01 -19.48 -18.15
C GLY A 553 -38.10 -18.16 -18.94
N ASN A 554 -39.12 -17.99 -19.78
CA ASN A 554 -39.25 -16.84 -20.69
C ASN A 554 -40.60 -16.13 -20.65
N SER A 555 -41.62 -16.71 -20.00
CA SER A 555 -42.99 -16.18 -20.01
C SER A 555 -43.07 -14.71 -19.57
N ASP A 556 -42.44 -14.34 -18.45
CA ASP A 556 -42.42 -12.95 -17.96
C ASP A 556 -41.74 -11.98 -18.93
N PHE A 557 -40.63 -12.41 -19.55
CA PHE A 557 -39.94 -11.63 -20.57
C PHE A 557 -40.85 -11.42 -21.79
N ALA A 558 -41.49 -12.49 -22.25
CA ALA A 558 -42.36 -12.47 -23.41
C ALA A 558 -43.57 -11.54 -23.23
N ILE A 559 -44.21 -11.59 -22.06
CA ILE A 559 -45.33 -10.70 -21.71
C ILE A 559 -44.89 -9.23 -21.77
N ASN A 560 -43.74 -8.90 -21.17
CA ASN A 560 -43.25 -7.53 -21.12
C ASN A 560 -42.91 -6.97 -22.51
N GLU A 561 -42.22 -7.75 -23.35
CA GLU A 561 -41.86 -7.29 -24.69
C GLU A 561 -43.07 -7.24 -25.65
N LEU A 562 -44.04 -8.16 -25.54
CA LEU A 562 -45.30 -8.06 -26.28
C LEU A 562 -46.07 -6.79 -25.92
N ALA A 563 -46.12 -6.43 -24.63
CA ALA A 563 -46.74 -5.19 -24.18
C ALA A 563 -45.98 -3.95 -24.71
N TYR A 564 -44.64 -4.02 -24.81
CA TYR A 564 -43.83 -2.95 -25.40
C TYR A 564 -44.11 -2.77 -26.90
N ILE A 565 -44.17 -3.86 -27.67
CA ILE A 565 -44.51 -3.82 -29.10
C ILE A 565 -45.92 -3.23 -29.31
N GLN A 566 -46.91 -3.67 -28.52
CA GLN A 566 -48.27 -3.14 -28.57
C GLN A 566 -48.27 -1.62 -28.33
N LYS A 567 -47.54 -1.15 -27.31
CA LYS A 567 -47.41 0.27 -27.01
C LYS A 567 -46.74 1.06 -28.14
N ILE A 568 -45.78 0.48 -28.87
CA ILE A 568 -45.19 1.13 -30.04
C ILE A 568 -46.20 1.22 -31.18
N LYS A 569 -46.93 0.13 -31.47
CA LYS A 569 -47.96 0.07 -32.52
C LYS A 569 -49.14 1.02 -32.24
N ASP A 570 -49.48 1.26 -30.97
CA ASP A 570 -50.55 2.17 -30.57
C ASP A 570 -50.12 3.66 -30.58
N ASN A 571 -48.81 3.96 -30.54
CA ASN A 571 -48.26 5.34 -30.51
C ASN A 571 -47.60 5.80 -31.82
N GLY A 572 -47.48 4.92 -32.82
CA GLY A 572 -47.06 5.24 -34.19
C GLY A 572 -48.25 5.29 -35.12
#